data_AF-A0A106DRH4-F1
#
_entry.id   AF-A0A106DRH4-F1
#
_cell.length_a   1.000
_cell.length_b   1.000
_cell.length_c   1.000
_cell.angle_alpha   90.00
_cell.angle_beta   90.00
_cell.angle_gamma   90.00
#
_symmetry.space_group_name_H-M   'P 1'
#
loop_
_entity.id
_entity.type
_entity.pdbx_description
1 polymer ?
#
loop_
_entity_poly.entity_id
_entity_poly.type
_entity_poly.pdbx_seq_one_letter_code
_entity_poly.pdbx_strand_id
1 'polypeptide(L)' 'MSNPNQQDFLKAVKEQLGLTWDELATASGINPRALKTYRMPETSKDFRPLPDLARAALAQLVKSPKTTRKNV' A
#
# COMPACT_ATOMS: atom_id res chain seq x y z
N MET A 1 -2.12 -15.21 -16.78
CA MET A 1 -1.52 -14.02 -16.14
C MET A 1 -1.76 -14.14 -14.65
N SER A 2 -0.71 -14.39 -13.85
CA SER A 2 -0.88 -14.52 -12.40
C SER A 2 -1.33 -13.19 -11.83
N ASN A 3 -2.47 -13.16 -11.15
CA ASN A 3 -2.83 -12.02 -10.31
C ASN A 3 -1.64 -11.78 -9.37
N PRO A 4 -1.02 -10.59 -9.36
CA PRO A 4 0.07 -10.33 -8.43
C PRO A 4 -0.46 -10.53 -7.02
N ASN A 5 0.28 -11.29 -6.20
CA ASN A 5 0.00 -11.43 -4.79
C ASN A 5 -0.09 -10.02 -4.16
N GLN A 6 -0.93 -9.83 -3.14
CA GLN A 6 -1.06 -8.54 -2.45
C GLN A 6 0.30 -7.94 -2.04
N GLN A 7 1.28 -8.79 -1.70
CA GLN A 7 2.62 -8.35 -1.36
C GLN A 7 3.32 -7.69 -2.55
N ASP A 8 3.21 -8.29 -3.74
CA ASP A 8 3.83 -7.77 -4.96
C ASP A 8 3.15 -6.50 -5.42
N PHE A 9 1.81 -6.43 -5.31
CA PHE A 9 1.06 -5.20 -5.54
C PHE A 9 1.56 -4.06 -4.62
N LEU A 10 1.70 -4.33 -3.32
CA LEU A 10 2.17 -3.34 -2.35
C LEU A 10 3.61 -2.89 -2.62
N LYS A 11 4.50 -3.82 -3.00
CA LYS A 11 5.89 -3.49 -3.38
C LYS A 11 5.92 -2.63 -4.64
N ALA A 12 5.17 -2.98 -5.67
CA ALA A 12 5.10 -2.22 -6.91
C ALA A 12 4.59 -0.79 -6.68
N VAL A 13 3.52 -0.62 -5.88
CA VAL A 13 3.00 0.71 -5.51
C VAL A 13 4.06 1.53 -4.76
N LYS A 14 4.74 0.92 -3.80
CA LYS A 14 5.80 1.57 -3.02
C LYS A 14 6.95 2.03 -3.92
N GLU A 15 7.44 1.14 -4.79
CA GLU A 15 8.54 1.42 -5.72
C GLU A 15 8.16 2.50 -6.72
N GLN A 16 6.94 2.45 -7.27
CA GLN A 16 6.44 3.44 -8.22
C GLN A 16 6.32 4.84 -7.61
N LEU A 17 5.96 4.94 -6.32
CA LEU A 17 5.84 6.21 -5.62
C LEU A 17 7.15 6.67 -4.97
N GLY A 18 8.18 5.81 -4.90
CA GLY A 18 9.45 6.11 -4.23
C GLY A 18 9.32 6.31 -2.72
N LEU A 19 8.25 5.77 -2.10
CA LEU A 19 7.95 5.99 -0.67
C LEU A 19 8.50 4.87 0.22
N THR A 20 8.63 5.15 1.50
CA THR A 20 8.76 4.13 2.55
C THR A 20 7.41 3.49 2.86
N TRP A 21 7.40 2.38 3.61
CA TRP A 21 6.15 1.73 4.02
C TRP A 21 5.28 2.63 4.90
N ASP A 22 5.88 3.41 5.80
CA ASP A 22 5.15 4.31 6.70
C ASP A 22 4.59 5.53 5.96
N GLU A 23 5.34 6.06 4.99
CA GLU A 23 4.84 7.12 4.09
C GLU A 23 3.74 6.60 3.17
N LEU A 24 3.85 5.37 2.67
CA LEU A 24 2.79 4.76 1.87
C LEU A 24 1.50 4.59 2.68
N ALA A 25 1.61 4.10 3.92
CA ALA A 25 0.49 4.03 4.86
C ALA A 25 -0.16 5.41 5.05
N THR A 26 0.66 6.42 5.34
CA THR A 26 0.19 7.79 5.55
C THR A 26 -0.48 8.38 4.31
N ALA A 27 0.13 8.22 3.14
CA ALA A 27 -0.37 8.76 1.87
C ALA A 27 -1.65 8.07 1.37
N SER A 28 -1.83 6.79 1.71
CA SER A 28 -3.04 6.02 1.39
C SER A 28 -4.11 6.07 2.48
N GLY A 29 -3.84 6.70 3.63
CA GLY A 29 -4.74 6.70 4.79
C GLY A 29 -4.89 5.34 5.48
N ILE A 30 -4.00 4.40 5.20
CA ILE A 30 -3.97 3.08 5.83
C ILE A 30 -3.19 3.19 7.15
N ASN A 31 -3.67 2.55 8.21
CA ASN A 31 -2.91 2.49 9.46
C ASN A 31 -1.57 1.72 9.24
N PRO A 32 -0.40 2.27 9.63
CA PRO A 32 0.90 1.61 9.43
C PRO A 32 0.97 0.18 9.99
N ARG A 33 0.28 -0.07 11.13
CA ARG A 33 0.22 -1.39 11.75
C ARG A 33 -0.57 -2.38 10.89
N ALA A 34 -1.62 -1.93 10.21
CA ALA A 34 -2.40 -2.73 9.27
C ALA A 34 -1.61 -2.97 7.97
N LEU A 35 -0.91 -1.95 7.45
CA LEU A 35 -0.06 -2.12 6.27
C LEU A 35 1.04 -3.18 6.51
N LYS A 36 1.56 -3.26 7.74
CA LYS A 36 2.54 -4.27 8.13
C LYS A 36 2.01 -5.71 8.01
N THR A 37 0.73 -5.96 8.27
CA THR A 37 0.12 -7.29 8.13
C THR A 37 -0.26 -7.59 6.67
N TYR A 38 -0.66 -6.57 5.89
CA TYR A 38 -0.99 -6.72 4.47
C TYR A 38 0.24 -7.04 3.61
N ARG A 39 1.43 -6.54 3.98
CA ARG A 39 2.68 -6.84 3.26
C ARG A 39 3.30 -8.20 3.64
N MET A 40 2.70 -8.95 4.56
CA MET A 40 3.21 -10.28 4.92
C MET A 40 2.94 -11.29 3.80
N PRO A 41 3.80 -12.30 3.63
CA PRO A 41 3.51 -13.41 2.74
C PRO A 41 2.33 -14.23 3.28
N GLU A 42 1.60 -14.91 2.40
CA GLU A 42 0.47 -15.78 2.73
C GLU A 42 0.83 -16.90 3.72
N THR A 43 2.11 -17.29 3.76
CA THR A 43 2.64 -18.30 4.69
C THR A 43 2.82 -17.79 6.12
N SER A 44 2.68 -16.48 6.37
CA SER A 44 2.83 -15.89 7.70
C SER A 44 1.55 -15.97 8.51
N LYS A 45 1.66 -16.24 9.82
CA LYS A 45 0.52 -16.20 10.77
C LYS A 45 -0.12 -14.81 10.90
N ASP A 46 0.66 -13.77 10.63
CA ASP A 46 0.22 -12.38 10.70
C ASP A 46 -0.37 -11.88 9.37
N PHE A 47 -0.46 -12.76 8.36
CA PHE A 47 -1.09 -12.42 7.09
C PHE A 47 -2.53 -11.96 7.33
N ARG A 48 -2.83 -10.79 6.77
CA ARG A 48 -4.18 -10.27 6.66
C ARG A 48 -4.43 -9.93 5.20
N PRO A 49 -5.60 -10.29 4.64
CA PRO A 49 -5.95 -9.86 3.30
C PRO A 49 -6.14 -8.33 3.29
N LEU A 50 -5.65 -7.70 2.24
CA LEU A 50 -5.83 -6.28 1.97
C LEU A 50 -7.31 -6.00 1.66
N PRO A 51 -8.01 -5.16 2.44
CA PRO A 51 -9.39 -4.79 2.14
C PRO A 51 -9.50 -4.04 0.82
N ASP A 52 -10.62 -4.22 0.11
CA ASP A 52 -10.85 -3.56 -1.19
C ASP A 52 -10.75 -2.03 -1.10
N LEU A 53 -11.19 -1.44 0.01
CA LEU A 53 -11.07 0.00 0.26
C LEU A 53 -9.61 0.46 0.31
N ALA A 54 -8.75 -0.30 1.01
CA ALA A 54 -7.32 0.00 1.11
C ALA A 54 -6.63 -0.19 -0.25
N ARG A 55 -7.02 -1.22 -1.00
CA ARG A 55 -6.54 -1.46 -2.36
C ARG A 55 -6.92 -0.33 -3.30
N ALA A 56 -8.16 0.16 -3.23
CA ALA A 56 -8.65 1.28 -4.03
C ALA A 56 -7.89 2.57 -3.69
N ALA A 57 -7.63 2.85 -2.41
CA ALA A 57 -6.85 4.01 -1.99
C ALA A 57 -5.42 3.99 -2.56
N LEU A 58 -4.74 2.84 -2.50
CA LEU A 58 -3.40 2.66 -3.09
C LEU A 58 -3.42 2.80 -4.61
N ALA A 59 -4.40 2.19 -5.29
CA ALA A 59 -4.55 2.31 -6.74
C ALA A 59 -4.82 3.76 -7.17
N GLN A 60 -5.60 4.50 -6.38
CA GLN A 60 -5.85 5.92 -6.62
C GLN A 60 -4.59 6.76 -6.43
N LEU A 61 -3.78 6.45 -5.40
CA LEU A 61 -2.52 7.14 -5.11
C LEU A 61 -1.51 6.98 -6.26
N VAL A 62 -1.48 5.82 -6.91
CA VAL A 62 -0.64 5.58 -8.09
C VAL A 62 -1.15 6.34 -9.32
N LYS A 63 -2.47 6.33 -9.57
CA LYS A 63 -3.09 7.01 -10.73
C LYS A 63 -3.00 8.54 -10.62
N SER A 64 -3.07 9.05 -9.41
CA SER A 64 -2.96 10.46 -9.11
C SER A 64 -2.09 10.56 -7.88
N PRO A 65 -0.76 10.63 -8.04
CA PRO A 65 0.13 10.98 -6.95
C PRO A 65 -0.27 12.41 -6.58
N LYS A 66 -1.26 12.55 -5.68
CA LYS A 66 -1.67 13.84 -5.17
C LYS A 66 -0.39 14.40 -4.60
N THR A 67 0.15 15.40 -5.27
CA THR A 67 1.15 16.28 -4.70
C THR A 67 0.53 16.77 -3.41
N THR A 68 0.88 16.14 -2.29
CA THR A 68 0.65 16.73 -0.99
C THR A 68 1.54 17.94 -0.97
N ARG A 69 1.09 19.04 -1.59
CA ARG A 69 1.59 20.38 -1.35
C ARG A 69 1.29 20.62 0.13
N LYS A 70 2.26 20.28 0.97
CA LYS A 70 2.40 20.92 2.28
C LYS A 70 2.68 22.39 1.96
N ASN A 71 1.62 23.19 1.84
CA ASN A 71 1.74 24.61 2.11
C ASN A 71 1.91 24.71 3.64
N VAL A 72 3.16 24.83 4.08
CA VAL A 72 3.53 25.38 5.39
C VAL A 72 4.52 26.49 5.10
#